data_AF-A0A1Q7UKC0-F1
#
_entry.id   AF-A0A1Q7UKC0-F1
#
_cell.length_a   1.000
_cell.length_b   1.000
_cell.length_c   1.000
_cell.angle_alpha   90.00
_cell.angle_beta   90.00
_cell.angle_gamma   90.00
#
_symmetry.space_group_name_H-M   'P 1'
#
loop_
_entity.id
_entity.type
_entity.pdbx_description
1 polymer ?
#
loop_
_entity_poly.entity_id
_entity_poly.type
_entity_poly.pdbx_seq_one_letter_code
_entity_poly.pdbx_strand_id
1 'polypeptide(L)' 'MWRFGRKHKQRLRALGESEAYHHSYGDAPRDVKVVKLEPRRPRYQQVLADGERMRQAFLQRLDKREKEG' A
#
# COMPACT_ATOMS: atom_id res chain seq x y z
N MET A 1 10.50 21.18 46.72
CA MET A 1 9.57 21.31 45.56
C MET A 1 10.37 21.39 44.27
N TRP A 2 10.48 20.31 43.50
CA TRP A 2 11.20 20.32 42.22
C TRP A 2 10.22 20.68 41.08
N ARG A 3 10.41 21.85 40.45
CA ARG A 3 9.66 22.22 39.24
C ARG A 3 10.44 21.72 38.01
N PHE A 4 10.09 20.55 37.50
CA PHE A 4 10.52 20.15 36.16
C PHE A 4 9.70 20.95 35.13
N GLY A 5 10.25 22.07 34.68
CA GLY A 5 9.72 22.78 33.52
C GLY A 5 9.79 21.86 32.30
N ARG A 6 8.62 21.51 31.73
CA ARG A 6 8.57 20.78 30.46
C ARG A 6 9.22 21.67 29.40
N LYS A 7 10.43 21.31 28.94
CA LYS A 7 11.03 21.94 27.76
C LYS A 7 10.04 21.80 26.60
N HIS A 8 9.64 22.92 26.00
CA HIS A 8 8.81 22.90 24.80
C HIS A 8 9.53 22.03 23.76
N LYS A 9 8.92 20.91 23.35
CA LYS A 9 9.45 20.10 22.25
C LYS A 9 9.49 21.01 21.03
N GLN A 10 10.69 21.46 20.64
CA GLN A 10 10.86 22.05 19.32
C GLN A 10 10.30 21.05 18.32
N ARG A 11 9.34 21.49 17.51
CA ARG A 11 8.77 20.64 16.47
C ARG A 11 9.90 20.38 15.48
N LEU A 12 10.43 19.16 15.51
CA LEU A 12 11.40 18.70 14.55
C LEU A 12 10.80 18.85 13.14
N ARG A 13 11.62 19.24 12.18
CA ARG A 13 11.21 19.31 10.77
C ARG A 13 10.76 17.91 10.34
N ALA A 14 9.63 17.84 9.62
CA ALA A 14 9.19 16.59 8.99
C ALA A 14 10.21 16.17 7.91
N LEU A 15 10.64 14.92 7.96
CA LEU A 15 11.52 14.33 6.95
C LEU A 15 10.70 13.86 5.75
N GLY A 16 11.27 14.00 4.55
CA GLY A 16 10.73 13.36 3.36
C GLY A 16 10.92 11.85 3.37
N GLU A 17 10.18 11.11 2.54
CA GLU A 17 10.29 9.65 2.45
C GLU A 17 11.73 9.19 2.18
N SER A 18 12.40 9.81 1.20
CA SER A 18 13.79 9.49 0.87
C SER A 18 14.76 9.74 2.04
N GLU A 19 14.59 10.83 2.78
CA GLU A 19 15.42 11.13 3.97
C GLU A 19 15.16 10.11 5.08
N ALA A 20 13.90 9.75 5.32
CA ALA A 20 13.53 8.74 6.30
C ALA A 20 14.13 7.37 5.97
N TYR A 21 14.03 6.91 4.72
CA TYR A 21 14.64 5.65 4.28
C TYR A 21 16.17 5.67 4.44
N HIS A 22 16.84 6.76 4.07
CA HIS A 22 18.28 6.89 4.26
C HIS A 22 18.68 6.86 5.74
N HIS A 23 17.93 7.52 6.63
CA HIS A 23 18.21 7.48 8.07
C HIS A 23 17.99 6.09 8.69
N SER A 24 17.00 5.34 8.22
CA SER A 24 16.66 4.02 8.76
C SER A 24 17.55 2.89 8.21
N TYR A 25 17.94 2.97 6.94
CA TYR A 25 18.60 1.87 6.24
C TYR A 25 20.01 2.22 5.74
N GLY A 26 20.42 3.48 5.83
CA GLY A 26 21.68 3.97 5.27
C GLY A 26 21.64 4.06 3.74
N ASP A 27 22.83 4.07 3.14
CA ASP A 27 22.96 3.97 1.70
C ASP A 27 22.44 2.64 1.17
N ALA A 28 21.79 2.68 0.02
CA ALA A 28 21.40 1.45 -0.67
C ALA A 28 22.64 0.58 -0.92
N PRO A 29 22.63 -0.71 -0.56
CA PRO A 29 23.72 -1.63 -0.87
C PRO A 29 24.02 -1.61 -2.37
N ARG A 30 25.30 -1.80 -2.75
CA ARG A 30 25.75 -1.79 -4.15
C ARG A 30 25.01 -2.79 -5.05
N ASP A 31 24.40 -3.81 -4.44
CA ASP A 31 23.69 -4.88 -5.11
C ASP A 31 22.22 -4.53 -5.43
N VAL A 32 21.70 -3.42 -4.89
CA VAL A 32 20.33 -2.95 -5.15
C VAL A 32 20.32 -2.02 -6.36
N LYS A 33 19.66 -2.45 -7.43
CA LYS A 33 19.41 -1.62 -8.62
C LYS A 33 18.04 -0.98 -8.53
N VAL A 34 17.99 0.35 -8.51
CA VAL A 34 16.75 1.09 -8.73
C VAL A 34 16.42 1.03 -10.21
N VAL A 35 15.35 0.30 -10.56
CA VAL A 35 14.92 0.14 -11.96
C VAL A 35 13.65 0.94 -12.19
N LYS A 36 13.63 1.73 -13.26
CA LYS A 36 12.40 2.38 -13.72
C LYS A 36 11.53 1.31 -14.37
N LEU A 37 10.44 0.94 -13.71
CA LEU A 37 9.43 0.07 -14.30
C LEU A 37 8.77 0.77 -15.48
N GLU A 38 8.64 0.06 -16.59
CA GLU A 38 7.82 0.53 -17.71
C GLU A 38 6.38 0.76 -17.23
N PRO A 39 5.65 1.72 -17.84
CA PRO A 39 4.24 1.91 -17.56
C PRO A 39 3.51 0.57 -17.66
N ARG A 40 2.84 0.18 -16.57
CA ARG A 40 2.00 -1.03 -16.57
C ARG A 40 1.04 -0.93 -17.75
N ARG A 41 1.00 -2.00 -18.57
CA ARG A 41 0.05 -2.08 -19.70
C ARG A 41 -1.34 -1.66 -19.22
N PRO A 42 -2.08 -0.84 -19.99
CA PRO A 42 -3.42 -0.45 -19.64
C PRO A 42 -4.24 -1.69 -19.30
N ARG A 43 -4.79 -1.73 -18.09
CA ARG A 43 -5.76 -2.77 -17.75
C ARG A 43 -7.01 -2.45 -18.54
N TYR A 44 -7.47 -3.37 -19.38
CA TYR A 44 -8.75 -3.24 -20.06
C TYR A 44 -9.85 -3.16 -19.00
N GLN A 45 -10.39 -1.96 -18.77
CA GLN A 45 -11.41 -1.72 -17.75
C GLN A 45 -12.65 -2.61 -17.96
N GLN A 46 -12.96 -2.92 -19.23
CA GLN A 46 -13.99 -3.88 -19.61
C GLN A 46 -13.72 -5.28 -19.03
N VAL A 47 -12.50 -5.80 -19.19
CA VAL A 47 -12.11 -7.13 -18.65
C VAL A 47 -12.22 -7.17 -17.12
N LEU A 48 -11.85 -6.10 -16.43
CA LEU A 48 -12.00 -6.00 -14.98
C LEU A 48 -13.48 -5.96 -14.56
N ALA A 49 -14.30 -5.17 -15.25
CA ALA A 49 -15.73 -5.07 -14.99
C ALA A 49 -16.46 -6.39 -15.26
N ASP A 50 -16.06 -7.11 -16.31
CA ASP A 50 -16.65 -8.41 -16.66
C ASP A 50 -16.25 -9.51 -15.65
N GLY A 51 -15.02 -9.46 -15.12
CA GLY A 51 -14.57 -10.39 -14.08
C GLY A 51 -15.42 -10.29 -12.80
N GLU A 52 -15.75 -9.07 -12.36
CA GLU A 52 -16.60 -8.86 -11.18
C GLU A 52 -18.03 -9.35 -11.43
N ARG A 53 -18.58 -9.13 -12.62
CA ARG A 53 -19.89 -9.68 -13.02
C ARG A 53 -19.90 -11.21 -12.97
N MET A 54 -18.85 -11.86 -13.49
CA MET A 54 -18.71 -13.32 -13.44
C MET A 54 -18.64 -13.83 -12.00
N ARG A 55 -17.88 -13.14 -11.13
CA ARG A 55 -17.79 -13.48 -9.70
C ARG A 55 -19.16 -13.45 -9.02
N GLN A 56 -19.94 -12.39 -9.25
CA GLN A 56 -21.28 -12.25 -8.67
C GLN A 56 -22.23 -13.35 -9.15
N ALA A 57 -22.25 -13.63 -10.45
CA ALA A 57 -23.08 -14.70 -11.01
C ALA A 57 -22.72 -16.08 -10.45
N PHE A 58 -21.44 -16.34 -10.21
CA PHE A 58 -20.97 -17.56 -9.58
C PHE A 58 -21.42 -17.68 -8.12
N LEU A 59 -21.27 -16.61 -7.33
CA LEU A 59 -21.72 -16.60 -5.93
C LEU A 59 -23.22 -16.81 -5.80
N GLN A 60 -24.02 -16.21 -6.67
CA GLN A 60 -25.47 -16.44 -6.69
C GLN A 60 -25.83 -17.90 -6.97
N ARG A 61 -25.04 -18.60 -7.80
CA ARG A 61 -25.25 -20.04 -8.05
C ARG A 61 -24.86 -20.89 -6.84
N LEU A 62 -23.76 -20.54 -6.15
CA LEU A 62 -23.36 -21.22 -4.91
C LEU A 62 -24.41 -21.06 -3.80
N ASP A 63 -24.88 -19.83 -3.57
CA ASP A 63 -25.90 -19.54 -2.54
C ASP A 63 -27.22 -20.27 -2.82
N LYS A 64 -27.61 -20.42 -4.10
CA LYS A 64 -28.77 -21.25 -4.46
C LYS A 64 -28.55 -22.72 -4.16
N ARG A 65 -27.38 -23.26 -4.49
CA ARG A 65 -27.02 -24.66 -4.23
C ARG A 65 -27.05 -24.98 -2.73
N GLU A 66 -26.57 -24.06 -1.89
CA GLU A 66 -26.58 -24.24 -0.42
C GLU A 66 -27.98 -24.19 0.18
N LYS A 67 -28.95 -23.53 -0.47
CA LYS A 67 -30.34 -23.44 0.00
C LYS A 67 -31.21 -24.63 -0.39
N GLU A 68 -30.80 -25.38 -1.41
CA GLU A 68 -31.53 -26.53 -1.94
C GLU A 68 -31.12 -27.87 -1.31
N GLY A 69 -30.03 -27.91 -0.52
CA GLY A 69 -29.52 -29.09 0.18
C GLY A 69 -29.73 -29.03 1.68
#